data_AF-A0A5C6DT17-F1
#
_entry.id   AF-A0A5C6DT17-F1
#
_cell.length_a   1.000
_cell.length_b   1.000
_cell.length_c   1.000
_cell.angle_alpha   90.00
_cell.angle_beta   90.00
_cell.angle_gamma   90.00
#
_symmetry.space_group_name_H-M   'P 1'
#
loop_
_entity.id
_entity.type
_entity.pdbx_description
1 polymer ?
#
loop_
_entity_poly.entity_id
_entity_poly.type
_entity_poly.pdbx_seq_one_letter_code
_entity_poly.pdbx_strand_id
1 'polypeptide(L)'
;MPLIEEFERSGISLFRWRSYLPFVFLPLIVVAAIRYPAIETNPSLHFAWGMFSLWFSLLGLFVRCHTVGHAAQGTSGRNTEEQIAETLNTSGFYSVLRHPLYLGNFLIAFGIVLHSCSPWLVALFIALFALYYERIMFAEEAFLRRKFGPDFVRWAAKTPAVLPRLRRWRRAELPMNWPKVIRAESTAFAVIAIAFPSLEFLMHRMQEGTIAVEMAWYYILATGVALYFVARIMKRNFRRWARYEAILLKAAK
;
A
#
# COMPACT_ATOMS: atom_id res chain seq x y z
N MET A 1 -32.56 6.41 -2.84
CA MET A 1 -31.49 6.59 -3.85
C MET A 1 -31.26 5.25 -4.52
N PRO A 2 -31.03 5.19 -5.84
CA PRO A 2 -30.70 3.92 -6.47
C PRO A 2 -29.32 3.40 -6.00
N LEU A 3 -29.12 2.08 -6.17
CA LEU A 3 -28.00 1.34 -5.59
C LEU A 3 -26.64 1.83 -6.10
N ILE A 4 -26.58 2.26 -7.36
CA ILE A 4 -25.38 2.77 -8.02
C ILE A 4 -24.90 4.05 -7.34
N GLU A 5 -25.80 4.99 -7.07
CA GLU A 5 -25.49 6.23 -6.38
C GLU A 5 -25.10 5.98 -4.92
N GLU A 6 -25.69 4.98 -4.27
CA GLU A 6 -25.30 4.59 -2.91
C GLU A 6 -23.90 3.98 -2.86
N PHE A 7 -23.57 3.10 -3.82
CA PHE A 7 -22.24 2.48 -3.95
C PHE A 7 -21.17 3.54 -4.22
N GLU A 8 -21.48 4.50 -5.10
CA GLU A 8 -20.60 5.61 -5.38
C GLU A 8 -20.41 6.51 -4.14
N ARG A 9 -21.49 6.92 -3.48
CA ARG A 9 -21.44 7.79 -2.29
C ARG A 9 -20.67 7.14 -1.14
N SER A 10 -20.96 5.87 -0.85
CA SER A 10 -20.23 5.12 0.18
C SER A 10 -18.76 4.94 -0.19
N GLY A 11 -18.45 4.64 -1.45
CA GLY A 11 -17.07 4.56 -1.95
C GLY A 11 -16.28 5.85 -1.80
N ILE A 12 -16.87 7.01 -2.07
CA ILE A 12 -16.25 8.33 -1.86
C ILE A 12 -15.93 8.54 -0.37
N SER A 13 -16.86 8.20 0.51
CA SER A 13 -16.64 8.29 1.96
C SER A 13 -15.51 7.36 2.41
N LEU A 14 -15.55 6.09 2.02
CA LEU A 14 -14.51 5.12 2.38
C LEU A 14 -13.14 5.52 1.81
N PHE A 15 -13.09 6.10 0.62
CA PHE A 15 -11.85 6.63 0.04
C PHE A 15 -11.19 7.66 0.96
N ARG A 16 -11.95 8.58 1.56
CA ARG A 16 -11.42 9.59 2.51
C ARG A 16 -10.77 8.94 3.74
N TRP A 17 -11.41 7.90 4.26
CA TRP A 17 -10.98 7.21 5.48
C TRP A 17 -10.04 6.02 5.25
N ARG A 18 -9.66 5.73 4.00
CA ARG A 18 -8.88 4.53 3.63
C ARG A 18 -7.57 4.34 4.39
N SER A 19 -6.96 5.44 4.84
CA SER A 19 -5.71 5.40 5.63
C SER A 19 -5.90 4.82 7.03
N TYR A 20 -7.13 4.79 7.54
CA TYR A 20 -7.43 4.31 8.90
C TYR A 20 -7.77 2.82 8.95
N LEU A 21 -8.08 2.18 7.81
CA LEU A 21 -8.46 0.77 7.75
C LEU A 21 -7.45 -0.17 8.43
N PRO A 22 -6.12 -0.03 8.24
CA PRO A 22 -5.16 -0.92 8.91
C PRO A 22 -5.23 -0.88 10.44
N PHE A 23 -5.65 0.24 11.02
CA PHE A 23 -5.73 0.37 12.48
C PHE A 23 -6.88 -0.43 13.09
N VAL A 24 -7.92 -0.74 12.31
CA VAL A 24 -9.01 -1.64 12.73
C VAL A 24 -8.47 -3.06 12.96
N PHE A 25 -7.48 -3.48 12.18
CA PHE A 25 -6.89 -4.81 12.30
C PHE A 25 -5.83 -4.92 13.39
N LEU A 26 -5.17 -3.82 13.79
CA LEU A 26 -4.11 -3.85 14.82
C LEU A 26 -4.50 -4.59 16.11
N PRO A 27 -5.63 -4.29 16.78
CA PRO A 27 -6.00 -5.01 17.99
C PRO A 27 -6.29 -6.50 17.71
N LEU A 28 -6.87 -6.83 16.56
CA LEU A 28 -7.12 -8.21 16.17
C LEU A 28 -5.82 -8.98 15.90
N ILE A 29 -4.83 -8.33 15.28
CA ILE A 29 -3.49 -8.88 15.05
C ILE A 29 -2.81 -9.15 16.40
N VAL A 30 -2.89 -8.23 17.36
CA VAL A 30 -2.33 -8.42 18.70
C VAL A 30 -3.00 -9.61 19.41
N VAL A 31 -4.32 -9.69 19.39
CA VAL A 31 -5.05 -10.82 19.97
C VAL A 31 -4.65 -12.13 19.30
N ALA A 32 -4.58 -12.17 17.97
CA ALA A 32 -4.15 -13.34 17.22
C ALA A 32 -2.72 -13.76 17.57
N ALA A 33 -1.78 -12.82 17.61
CA ALA A 33 -0.38 -13.03 17.93
C ALA A 33 -0.18 -13.60 19.35
N ILE A 34 -1.04 -13.24 20.31
CA ILE A 34 -1.01 -13.78 21.68
C ILE A 34 -1.66 -15.18 21.74
N ARG A 35 -2.73 -15.41 20.97
CA ARG A 35 -3.55 -16.62 21.08
C ARG A 35 -3.02 -17.81 20.28
N TYR A 36 -2.14 -17.58 19.30
CA TYR A 36 -1.54 -18.62 18.46
C TYR A 36 -0.07 -18.81 18.86
N PRO A 37 0.29 -19.85 19.65
CA PRO A 37 1.64 -20.08 20.17
C PRO A 37 2.59 -20.66 19.10
N ALA A 38 2.74 -19.93 17.99
CA ALA A 38 3.51 -20.37 16.83
C ALA A 38 5.01 -20.51 17.15
N ILE A 39 5.55 -19.67 18.03
CA ILE A 39 6.98 -19.69 18.40
C ILE A 39 7.27 -20.91 19.27
N GLU A 40 6.50 -21.10 20.35
CA GLU A 40 6.66 -22.24 21.27
C GLU A 40 6.54 -23.59 20.56
N THR A 41 5.66 -23.68 19.55
CA THR A 41 5.41 -24.93 18.84
C THR A 41 6.56 -25.29 17.89
N ASN A 42 7.08 -24.34 17.12
CA ASN A 42 8.14 -24.60 16.14
C ASN A 42 8.90 -23.31 15.74
N PRO A 43 10.00 -22.96 16.44
CA PRO A 43 10.72 -21.69 16.22
C PRO A 43 11.27 -21.52 14.80
N SER A 44 11.81 -22.59 14.19
CA SER A 44 12.40 -22.51 12.85
C SER A 44 11.35 -22.30 11.76
N LEU A 45 10.19 -22.95 11.89
CA LEU A 45 9.04 -22.73 11.01
C LEU A 45 8.46 -21.32 11.20
N HIS A 46 8.42 -20.82 12.43
CA HIS A 46 7.98 -19.46 12.72
C HIS A 46 8.85 -18.42 12.01
N PHE A 47 10.18 -18.51 12.12
CA PHE A 47 11.09 -17.61 11.43
C PHE A 47 10.91 -17.66 9.89
N ALA A 48 10.84 -18.87 9.32
CA ALA A 48 10.59 -19.05 7.89
C ALA A 48 9.25 -18.44 7.45
N TRP A 49 8.21 -18.60 8.26
CA TRP A 49 6.90 -18.00 8.05
C TRP A 49 6.93 -16.46 8.15
N GLY A 50 7.70 -15.91 9.09
CA GLY A 50 7.95 -14.49 9.21
C GLY A 50 8.61 -13.91 7.96
N MET A 51 9.65 -14.58 7.43
CA MET A 51 10.31 -14.17 6.18
C MET A 51 9.37 -14.27 4.97
N PHE A 52 8.55 -15.32 4.90
CA PHE A 52 7.54 -15.49 3.85
C PHE A 52 6.47 -14.38 3.90
N SER A 53 6.02 -14.03 5.10
CA SER A 53 5.07 -12.94 5.34
C SER A 53 5.67 -11.57 4.98
N LEU A 54 6.94 -11.34 5.31
CA LEU A 54 7.68 -10.15 4.91
C LEU A 54 7.81 -10.04 3.39
N TRP A 55 8.07 -11.15 2.71
CA TRP A 55 8.18 -11.18 1.24
C TRP A 55 6.90 -10.66 0.55
N PHE A 56 5.71 -11.04 1.03
CA PHE A 56 4.45 -10.48 0.53
C PHE A 56 4.39 -8.96 0.68
N SER A 57 4.83 -8.44 1.82
CA SER A 57 4.81 -6.99 2.05
C SER A 57 5.81 -6.25 1.17
N LEU A 58 7.00 -6.82 0.96
CA LEU A 58 7.99 -6.27 0.05
C LEU A 58 7.53 -6.33 -1.41
N LEU A 59 6.84 -7.40 -1.82
CA LEU A 59 6.21 -7.50 -3.13
C LEU A 59 5.14 -6.42 -3.32
N GLY A 60 4.30 -6.20 -2.31
CA GLY A 60 3.32 -5.11 -2.32
C GLY A 60 3.95 -3.74 -2.45
N LEU A 61 5.02 -3.49 -1.69
CA LEU A 61 5.80 -2.26 -1.79
C LEU A 61 6.43 -2.08 -3.18
N PHE A 62 6.97 -3.15 -3.77
CA PHE A 62 7.50 -3.12 -5.13
C PHE A 62 6.44 -2.72 -6.16
N VAL A 63 5.24 -3.32 -6.11
CA VAL A 63 4.12 -2.95 -6.99
C VAL A 63 3.79 -1.47 -6.85
N ARG A 64 3.73 -0.95 -5.60
CA ARG A 64 3.47 0.47 -5.35
C ARG A 64 4.58 1.37 -5.88
N CYS A 65 5.83 1.08 -5.58
CA CYS A 65 6.99 1.84 -6.05
C CYS A 65 7.03 1.91 -7.58
N HIS A 66 6.86 0.77 -8.24
CA HIS A 66 6.81 0.73 -9.71
C HIS A 66 5.63 1.51 -10.26
N THR A 67 4.44 1.36 -9.68
CA THR A 67 3.23 2.06 -10.14
C THR A 67 3.36 3.57 -9.98
N VAL A 68 3.74 4.04 -8.80
CA VAL A 68 3.89 5.48 -8.52
C VAL A 68 5.03 6.10 -9.34
N GLY A 69 6.13 5.37 -9.50
CA GLY A 69 7.32 5.85 -10.19
C GLY A 69 7.11 6.07 -11.69
N HIS A 70 6.24 5.27 -12.32
CA HIS A 70 5.91 5.38 -13.74
C HIS A 70 4.56 6.07 -14.01
N ALA A 71 3.78 6.40 -12.98
CA ALA A 71 2.53 7.14 -13.14
C ALA A 71 2.78 8.59 -13.55
N ALA A 72 1.92 9.14 -14.39
CA ALA A 72 1.95 10.54 -14.79
C ALA A 72 1.86 11.50 -13.59
N GLN A 73 2.30 12.75 -13.78
CA GLN A 73 2.06 13.82 -12.80
C GLN A 73 0.55 14.05 -12.64
N GLY A 74 0.12 14.55 -11.48
CA GLY A 74 -1.31 14.78 -11.20
C GLY A 74 -2.18 13.50 -11.19
N THR A 75 -1.58 12.32 -11.06
CA THR A 75 -2.28 11.04 -10.92
C THR A 75 -1.65 10.22 -9.79
N SER A 76 -2.36 9.19 -9.31
CA SER A 76 -1.81 8.23 -8.33
C SER A 76 -1.27 8.90 -7.05
N GLY A 77 -1.87 10.05 -6.68
CA GLY A 77 -1.50 10.83 -5.50
C GLY A 77 -2.06 10.25 -4.20
N ARG A 78 -1.67 10.83 -3.06
CA ARG A 78 -2.19 10.48 -1.72
C ARG A 78 -3.36 11.38 -1.29
N ASN A 79 -4.06 12.00 -2.23
CA ASN A 79 -5.17 12.91 -1.93
C ASN A 79 -6.34 12.10 -1.36
N THR A 80 -6.87 12.54 -0.22
CA THR A 80 -7.99 11.88 0.47
C THR A 80 -9.31 12.60 0.22
N GLU A 81 -9.29 13.92 0.07
CA GLU A 81 -10.49 14.74 -0.03
C GLU A 81 -11.25 14.55 -1.35
N GLU A 82 -10.51 14.40 -2.45
CA GLU A 82 -11.04 14.28 -3.81
C GLU A 82 -10.20 13.33 -4.68
N GLN A 83 -10.85 12.82 -5.73
CA GLN A 83 -10.20 12.02 -6.77
C GLN A 83 -9.52 12.95 -7.78
N ILE A 84 -8.22 12.74 -8.00
CA ILE A 84 -7.43 13.52 -8.97
C ILE A 84 -6.74 12.59 -9.95
N ALA A 85 -7.02 12.80 -11.23
CA ALA A 85 -6.34 12.13 -12.33
C ALA A 85 -6.25 13.08 -13.52
N GLU A 86 -5.09 13.71 -13.76
CA GLU A 86 -4.87 14.55 -14.95
C GLU A 86 -4.87 13.74 -16.25
N THR A 87 -4.36 12.49 -16.19
CA THR A 87 -4.32 11.57 -17.32
C THR A 87 -4.77 10.17 -16.91
N LEU A 88 -5.17 9.36 -17.90
CA LEU A 88 -5.51 7.96 -17.70
C LEU A 88 -4.23 7.11 -17.83
N ASN A 89 -3.76 6.51 -16.72
CA ASN A 89 -2.62 5.60 -16.75
C ASN A 89 -3.05 4.24 -17.33
N THR A 90 -2.34 3.74 -18.36
CA THR A 90 -2.69 2.47 -19.04
C THR A 90 -1.49 1.54 -19.31
N SER A 91 -0.27 1.96 -18.95
CA SER A 91 0.98 1.20 -19.14
C SER A 91 1.58 0.73 -17.82
N GLY A 92 2.60 -0.14 -17.87
CA GLY A 92 3.19 -0.76 -16.68
C GLY A 92 2.16 -1.60 -15.92
N PHE A 93 2.08 -1.46 -14.60
CA PHE A 93 1.08 -2.21 -13.82
C PHE A 93 -0.38 -1.88 -14.20
N TYR A 94 -0.66 -0.68 -14.70
CA TYR A 94 -1.99 -0.32 -15.22
C TYR A 94 -2.37 -1.05 -16.53
N SER A 95 -1.43 -1.76 -17.16
CA SER A 95 -1.71 -2.60 -18.34
C SER A 95 -2.24 -3.99 -17.97
N VAL A 96 -1.97 -4.45 -16.74
CA VAL A 96 -2.32 -5.82 -16.29
C VAL A 96 -3.40 -5.83 -15.21
N LEU A 97 -3.59 -4.73 -14.48
CA LEU A 97 -4.72 -4.52 -13.57
C LEU A 97 -5.14 -3.04 -13.47
N ARG A 98 -6.40 -2.77 -13.15
CA ARG A 98 -6.91 -1.39 -13.07
C ARG A 98 -6.52 -0.67 -11.78
N HIS A 99 -6.36 -1.41 -10.68
CA HIS A 99 -6.13 -0.85 -9.34
C HIS A 99 -4.80 -1.31 -8.70
N PRO A 100 -3.64 -1.11 -9.34
CA PRO A 100 -2.35 -1.62 -8.88
C PRO A 100 -1.90 -1.11 -7.51
N LEU A 101 -2.26 0.12 -7.13
CA LEU A 101 -1.95 0.64 -5.80
C LEU A 101 -2.73 -0.08 -4.69
N TYR A 102 -3.95 -0.54 -4.99
CA TYR A 102 -4.77 -1.29 -4.04
C TYR A 102 -4.29 -2.73 -3.91
N LEU A 103 -3.84 -3.35 -5.01
CA LEU A 103 -3.13 -4.64 -4.94
C LEU A 103 -1.87 -4.52 -4.07
N GLY A 104 -1.09 -3.45 -4.25
CA GLY A 104 0.08 -3.19 -3.42
C GLY A 104 -0.26 -3.01 -1.95
N ASN A 105 -1.33 -2.27 -1.63
CA ASN A 105 -1.83 -2.13 -0.25
C ASN A 105 -2.29 -3.47 0.33
N PHE A 106 -3.02 -4.25 -0.46
CA PHE A 106 -3.47 -5.59 -0.07
C PHE A 106 -2.28 -6.44 0.33
N LEU A 107 -1.25 -6.55 -0.52
CA LEU A 107 -0.08 -7.39 -0.28
C LEU A 107 0.72 -6.95 0.96
N ILE A 108 0.85 -5.64 1.19
CA ILE A 108 1.49 -5.10 2.41
C ILE A 108 0.71 -5.50 3.66
N ALA A 109 -0.58 -5.20 3.71
CA ALA A 109 -1.38 -5.52 4.89
C ALA A 109 -1.56 -7.04 5.06
N PHE A 110 -1.66 -7.78 3.97
CA PHE A 110 -1.74 -9.25 3.95
C PHE A 110 -0.50 -9.86 4.59
N GLY A 111 0.70 -9.43 4.22
CA GLY A 111 1.93 -9.92 4.85
C GLY A 111 1.97 -9.66 6.35
N ILE A 112 1.57 -8.47 6.80
CA ILE A 112 1.50 -8.14 8.24
C ILE A 112 0.48 -9.02 8.98
N VAL A 113 -0.69 -9.24 8.39
CA VAL A 113 -1.73 -10.12 8.98
C VAL A 113 -1.28 -11.58 8.97
N LEU A 114 -0.66 -12.04 7.88
CA LEU A 114 -0.16 -13.40 7.72
C LEU A 114 0.87 -13.74 8.80
N HIS A 115 1.67 -12.76 9.20
CA HIS A 115 2.68 -12.90 10.24
C HIS A 115 2.10 -13.30 11.61
N SER A 116 0.84 -12.97 11.90
CA SER A 116 0.14 -13.40 13.13
C SER A 116 -0.10 -14.91 13.23
N CYS A 117 0.22 -15.68 12.17
CA CYS A 117 0.02 -17.13 12.08
C CYS A 117 -1.43 -17.58 12.30
N SER A 118 -2.41 -16.69 12.08
CA SER A 118 -3.81 -16.91 12.45
C SER A 118 -4.73 -17.03 11.22
N PRO A 119 -5.21 -18.24 10.87
CA PRO A 119 -5.98 -18.46 9.64
C PRO A 119 -7.32 -17.70 9.61
N TRP A 120 -8.03 -17.59 10.74
CA TRP A 120 -9.30 -16.87 10.79
C TRP A 120 -9.11 -15.37 10.55
N LEU A 121 -8.02 -14.80 11.07
CA LEU A 121 -7.73 -13.38 10.89
C LEU A 121 -7.36 -13.09 9.44
N VAL A 122 -6.60 -13.99 8.80
CA VAL A 122 -6.29 -13.91 7.37
C VAL A 122 -7.57 -13.95 6.54
N ALA A 123 -8.49 -14.88 6.80
CA ALA A 123 -9.76 -14.97 6.09
C ALA A 123 -10.63 -13.71 6.30
N LEU A 124 -10.73 -13.21 7.54
CA LEU A 124 -11.44 -11.99 7.87
C LEU A 124 -10.84 -10.77 7.15
N PHE A 125 -9.51 -10.65 7.14
CA PHE A 125 -8.81 -9.59 6.45
C PHE A 125 -9.13 -9.60 4.95
N ILE A 126 -9.05 -10.77 4.28
CA ILE A 126 -9.37 -10.88 2.85
C ILE A 126 -10.81 -10.44 2.58
N ALA A 127 -11.77 -10.92 3.37
CA ALA A 127 -13.18 -10.60 3.19
C ALA A 127 -13.47 -9.09 3.38
N LEU A 128 -12.99 -8.51 4.48
CA LEU A 128 -13.19 -7.08 4.77
C LEU A 128 -12.44 -6.19 3.78
N PHE A 129 -11.22 -6.55 3.38
CA PHE A 129 -10.48 -5.81 2.36
C PHE A 129 -11.24 -5.81 1.03
N ALA A 130 -11.77 -6.97 0.60
CA ALA A 130 -12.54 -7.09 -0.63
C ALA A 130 -13.79 -6.20 -0.60
N LEU A 131 -14.60 -6.29 0.46
CA LEU A 131 -15.82 -5.49 0.63
C LEU A 131 -15.52 -3.99 0.69
N TYR A 132 -14.47 -3.58 1.40
CA TYR A 132 -14.11 -2.18 1.56
C TYR A 132 -13.57 -1.57 0.27
N TYR A 133 -12.59 -2.24 -0.36
CA TYR A 133 -11.96 -1.73 -1.58
C TYR A 133 -12.86 -1.84 -2.80
N GLU A 134 -13.82 -2.77 -2.86
CA GLU A 134 -14.83 -2.81 -3.92
C GLU A 134 -15.54 -1.46 -4.03
N ARG A 135 -15.99 -0.90 -2.90
CA ARG A 135 -16.68 0.40 -2.86
C ARG A 135 -15.80 1.53 -3.36
N ILE A 136 -14.55 1.55 -2.92
CA ILE A 136 -13.58 2.57 -3.33
C ILE A 136 -13.30 2.48 -4.82
N MET A 137 -13.02 1.27 -5.33
CA MET A 137 -12.76 1.01 -6.74
C MET A 137 -13.97 1.40 -7.60
N PHE A 138 -15.19 1.12 -7.13
CA PHE A 138 -16.42 1.52 -7.81
C PHE A 138 -16.52 3.04 -7.97
N ALA A 139 -16.34 3.79 -6.88
CA ALA A 139 -16.38 5.25 -6.90
C ALA A 139 -15.27 5.85 -7.77
N GLU A 140 -14.07 5.27 -7.73
CA GLU A 140 -12.95 5.69 -8.57
C GLU A 140 -13.22 5.42 -10.05
N GLU A 141 -13.72 4.25 -10.41
CA GLU A 141 -14.10 3.92 -11.79
C GLU A 141 -15.25 4.79 -12.30
N ALA A 142 -16.23 5.13 -11.46
CA ALA A 142 -17.30 6.07 -11.80
C ALA A 142 -16.74 7.48 -12.11
N PHE A 143 -15.80 7.96 -11.29
CA PHE A 143 -15.08 9.21 -11.53
C PHE A 143 -14.28 9.17 -12.83
N LEU A 144 -13.48 8.12 -13.05
CA LEU A 144 -12.65 7.96 -14.25
C LEU A 144 -13.51 7.85 -15.51
N ARG A 145 -14.64 7.13 -15.44
CA ARG A 145 -15.60 7.02 -16.55
C ARG A 145 -16.21 8.36 -16.91
N ARG A 146 -16.60 9.18 -15.94
CA ARG A 146 -17.11 10.53 -16.21
C ARG A 146 -16.04 11.45 -16.79
N LYS A 147 -14.79 11.31 -16.34
CA LYS A 147 -13.67 12.17 -16.76
C LYS A 147 -13.12 11.83 -18.15
N PHE A 148 -12.91 10.55 -18.43
CA PHE A 148 -12.22 10.07 -19.64
C PHE A 148 -13.14 9.35 -20.63
N GLY A 149 -14.42 9.16 -20.27
CA GLY A 149 -15.46 8.69 -21.18
C GLY A 149 -15.10 7.41 -21.94
N PRO A 150 -15.17 7.39 -23.28
CA PRO A 150 -14.87 6.22 -24.09
C PRO A 150 -13.47 5.64 -23.88
N ASP A 151 -12.47 6.45 -23.56
CA ASP A 151 -11.08 5.98 -23.43
C ASP A 151 -10.92 5.07 -22.21
N PHE A 152 -11.52 5.48 -21.09
CA PHE A 152 -11.62 4.64 -19.90
C PHE A 152 -12.35 3.33 -20.20
N VAL A 153 -13.49 3.38 -20.89
CA VAL A 153 -14.28 2.18 -21.22
C VAL A 153 -13.48 1.20 -22.08
N ARG A 154 -12.78 1.69 -23.11
CA ARG A 154 -11.96 0.84 -24.01
C ARG A 154 -10.79 0.18 -23.28
N TRP A 155 -10.13 0.90 -22.37
CA TRP A 155 -9.07 0.34 -21.53
C TRP A 155 -9.63 -0.65 -20.51
N ALA A 156 -10.69 -0.28 -19.78
CA ALA A 156 -11.27 -1.08 -18.71
C ALA A 156 -11.88 -2.40 -19.21
N ALA A 157 -12.45 -2.43 -20.43
CA ALA A 157 -12.95 -3.66 -21.06
C ALA A 157 -11.83 -4.71 -21.27
N LYS A 158 -10.57 -4.27 -21.34
CA LYS A 158 -9.40 -5.14 -21.58
C LYS A 158 -8.60 -5.39 -20.30
N THR A 159 -8.73 -4.56 -19.27
CA THR A 159 -7.90 -4.65 -18.07
C THR A 159 -8.74 -5.13 -16.88
N PRO A 160 -8.37 -6.22 -16.19
CA PRO A 160 -9.13 -6.72 -15.04
C PRO A 160 -9.04 -5.77 -13.85
N ALA A 161 -10.08 -5.73 -13.00
CA ALA A 161 -10.12 -4.86 -11.83
C ALA A 161 -9.15 -5.30 -10.72
N VAL A 162 -9.19 -6.60 -10.37
CA VAL A 162 -8.58 -7.14 -9.13
C VAL A 162 -7.37 -8.02 -9.43
N LEU A 163 -7.56 -9.12 -10.16
CA LEU A 163 -6.49 -10.10 -10.41
C LEU A 163 -5.66 -9.73 -11.65
N PRO A 164 -4.32 -9.61 -11.54
CA PRO A 164 -3.48 -9.19 -12.65
C PRO A 164 -3.43 -10.22 -13.77
N ARG A 165 -3.62 -9.76 -15.01
CA ARG A 165 -3.39 -10.58 -16.23
C ARG A 165 -2.01 -10.29 -16.79
N LEU A 166 -0.97 -10.93 -16.24
CA LEU A 166 0.44 -10.68 -16.57
C LEU A 166 0.77 -10.78 -18.07
N ARG A 167 0.06 -11.63 -18.83
CA ARG A 167 0.21 -11.75 -20.29
C ARG A 167 -0.08 -10.45 -21.05
N ARG A 168 -0.77 -9.47 -20.45
CA ARG A 168 -1.07 -8.16 -21.06
C ARG A 168 -0.05 -7.07 -20.71
N TRP A 169 1.08 -7.44 -20.10
CA TRP A 169 2.10 -6.48 -19.70
C TRP A 169 2.56 -5.62 -20.88
N ARG A 170 2.49 -4.30 -20.68
CA ARG A 170 3.06 -3.28 -21.54
C ARG A 170 4.09 -2.51 -20.73
N ARG A 171 5.28 -2.30 -21.32
CA ARG A 171 6.32 -1.46 -20.72
C ARG A 171 5.73 -0.09 -20.38
N ALA A 172 6.11 0.44 -19.23
CA ALA A 172 5.71 1.77 -18.83
C ALA A 172 6.21 2.83 -19.82
N GLU A 173 5.35 3.79 -20.15
CA GLU A 173 5.64 4.85 -21.12
C GLU A 173 6.56 5.93 -20.55
N LEU A 174 6.38 6.25 -19.27
CA LEU A 174 7.20 7.25 -18.57
C LEU A 174 8.37 6.57 -17.87
N PRO A 175 9.55 7.20 -17.76
CA PRO A 175 10.66 6.64 -17.01
C PRO A 175 10.41 6.64 -15.50
N MET A 176 11.15 5.80 -14.76
CA MET A 176 11.08 5.72 -13.31
C MET A 176 11.46 7.05 -12.63
N ASN A 177 10.53 7.64 -11.88
CA ASN A 177 10.76 8.83 -11.08
C ASN A 177 11.06 8.48 -9.61
N TRP A 178 12.33 8.20 -9.30
CA TRP A 178 12.78 7.84 -7.95
C TRP A 178 12.46 8.89 -6.87
N PRO A 179 12.64 10.21 -7.08
CA PRO A 179 12.26 11.21 -6.09
C PRO A 179 10.77 11.17 -5.73
N LYS A 180 9.89 10.90 -6.70
CA LYS A 180 8.45 10.70 -6.47
C LYS A 180 8.19 9.44 -5.64
N VAL A 181 8.85 8.33 -5.99
CA VAL A 181 8.73 7.05 -5.27
C VAL A 181 9.16 7.17 -3.82
N ILE A 182 10.38 7.66 -3.54
CA ILE A 182 10.92 7.78 -2.18
C ILE A 182 10.00 8.65 -1.31
N ARG A 183 9.48 9.74 -1.87
CA ARG A 183 8.58 10.66 -1.16
C ARG A 183 7.21 10.05 -0.87
N ALA A 184 6.68 9.29 -1.81
CA ALA A 184 5.37 8.66 -1.67
C ALA A 184 5.46 7.44 -0.75
N GLU A 185 6.40 6.53 -0.99
CA GLU A 185 6.37 5.18 -0.42
C GLU A 185 7.25 5.00 0.83
N SER A 186 7.99 6.01 1.26
CA SER A 186 8.76 5.97 2.52
C SER A 186 7.92 5.68 3.76
N THR A 187 6.67 6.14 3.80
CA THR A 187 5.76 5.78 4.91
C THR A 187 5.37 4.31 4.86
N ALA A 188 5.11 3.75 3.67
CA ALA A 188 4.76 2.33 3.54
C ALA A 188 5.95 1.43 3.92
N PHE A 189 7.15 1.80 3.48
CA PHE A 189 8.39 1.13 3.90
C PHE A 189 8.58 1.17 5.43
N ALA A 190 8.40 2.34 6.05
CA ALA A 190 8.51 2.49 7.50
C ALA A 190 7.48 1.63 8.24
N VAL A 191 6.24 1.55 7.75
CA VAL A 191 5.21 0.67 8.31
C VAL A 191 5.66 -0.78 8.30
N ILE A 192 6.20 -1.30 7.19
CA ILE A 192 6.70 -2.68 7.11
C ILE A 192 7.84 -2.88 8.11
N ALA A 193 8.84 -2.00 8.10
CA ALA A 193 10.03 -2.14 8.93
C ALA A 193 9.78 -1.97 10.43
N ILE A 194 8.68 -1.32 10.83
CA ILE A 194 8.25 -1.22 12.22
C ILE A 194 7.33 -2.38 12.59
N ALA A 195 6.32 -2.68 11.76
CA ALA A 195 5.27 -3.64 12.08
C ALA A 195 5.83 -5.04 12.33
N PHE A 196 6.70 -5.55 11.46
CA PHE A 196 7.23 -6.90 11.58
C PHE A 196 8.09 -7.09 12.85
N PRO A 197 9.16 -6.31 13.09
CA PRO A 197 9.91 -6.42 14.35
C PRO A 197 9.07 -6.17 15.60
N SER A 198 8.09 -5.26 15.54
CA SER A 198 7.21 -5.01 16.68
C SER A 198 6.32 -6.21 17.01
N LEU A 199 5.82 -6.92 16.00
CA LEU A 199 5.05 -8.15 16.18
C LEU A 199 5.94 -9.27 16.73
N GLU A 200 7.16 -9.42 16.22
CA GLU A 200 8.12 -10.38 16.75
C GLU A 200 8.45 -10.14 18.23
N PHE A 201 8.80 -8.90 18.60
CA PHE A 201 9.06 -8.53 19.98
C PHE A 201 7.85 -8.79 20.89
N LEU A 202 6.63 -8.52 20.39
CA LEU A 202 5.40 -8.78 21.11
C LEU A 202 5.16 -10.28 21.29
N MET A 203 5.28 -11.07 20.22
CA MET A 203 5.03 -12.51 20.24
C MET A 203 6.01 -13.22 21.18
N HIS A 204 7.33 -12.96 21.05
CA HIS A 204 8.32 -13.52 21.98
C HIS A 204 8.05 -13.10 23.42
N ARG A 205 7.75 -11.82 23.67
CA ARG A 205 7.45 -11.35 25.04
C ARG A 205 6.21 -12.03 25.64
N MET A 206 5.19 -12.28 24.83
CA MET A 206 3.91 -12.83 25.32
C MET A 206 3.91 -14.35 25.41
N GLN A 207 4.65 -15.04 24.55
CA GLN A 207 4.72 -16.51 24.50
C GLN A 207 5.86 -17.03 25.40
N GLU A 208 7.08 -16.53 25.23
CA GLU A 208 8.26 -17.05 25.94
C GLU A 208 8.64 -16.24 27.20
N GLY A 209 8.01 -15.08 27.43
CA GLY A 209 8.33 -14.19 28.55
C GLY A 209 9.64 -13.41 28.41
N THR A 210 10.44 -13.69 27.37
CA THR A 210 11.71 -13.01 27.05
C THR A 210 11.66 -12.41 25.65
N ILE A 211 12.60 -11.50 25.32
CA ILE A 211 12.73 -10.97 23.94
C ILE A 211 14.01 -11.57 23.37
N ALA A 212 13.90 -12.80 22.85
CA ALA A 212 14.99 -13.53 22.22
C ALA A 212 14.76 -13.60 20.70
N VAL A 213 14.84 -12.44 20.05
CA VAL A 213 14.52 -12.27 18.62
C VAL A 213 15.79 -12.29 17.77
N GLU A 214 15.71 -12.80 16.53
CA GLU A 214 16.85 -12.87 15.64
C GLU A 214 17.37 -11.48 15.23
N MET A 215 18.69 -11.37 15.05
CA MET A 215 19.37 -10.13 14.65
C MET A 215 18.81 -9.51 13.36
N ALA A 216 18.26 -10.33 12.47
CA ALA A 216 17.62 -9.87 11.23
C ALA A 216 16.52 -8.82 11.49
N TRP A 217 15.69 -9.02 12.51
CA TRP A 217 14.59 -8.11 12.82
C TRP A 217 15.07 -6.75 13.34
N TYR A 218 16.17 -6.72 14.09
CA TYR A 218 16.82 -5.47 14.50
C TYR A 218 17.39 -4.70 13.30
N TYR A 219 18.03 -5.39 12.35
CA TYR A 219 18.56 -4.75 11.14
C TYR A 219 17.44 -4.20 10.24
N ILE A 220 16.32 -4.94 10.12
CA ILE A 220 15.13 -4.47 9.40
C ILE A 220 14.59 -3.20 10.06
N LEU A 221 14.43 -3.19 11.39
CA LEU A 221 13.96 -2.01 12.12
C LEU A 221 14.89 -0.80 11.93
N ALA A 222 16.20 -1.00 12.11
CA ALA A 222 17.19 0.06 12.00
C ALA A 222 17.23 0.66 10.58
N THR A 223 17.20 -0.20 9.56
CA THR A 223 17.18 0.22 8.15
C THR A 223 15.86 0.93 7.81
N GLY A 224 14.75 0.44 8.35
CA GLY A 224 13.43 1.07 8.37
C GLY A 224 13.46 2.53 8.79
N VAL A 225 13.94 2.72 10.02
CA VAL A 225 14.05 4.03 10.67
C VAL A 225 14.97 4.95 9.89
N ALA A 226 16.16 4.47 9.51
CA ALA A 226 17.13 5.25 8.74
C ALA A 226 16.54 5.76 7.41
N LEU A 227 15.95 4.88 6.60
CA LEU A 227 15.37 5.25 5.31
C LEU A 227 14.15 6.17 5.45
N TYR A 228 13.34 6.00 6.50
CA TYR A 228 12.25 6.93 6.80
C TYR A 228 12.76 8.34 7.07
N PHE A 229 13.81 8.49 7.88
CA PHE A 229 14.43 9.80 8.17
C PHE A 229 15.05 10.42 6.92
N VAL A 230 15.78 9.63 6.11
CA VAL A 230 16.34 10.09 4.82
C VAL A 230 15.22 10.64 3.93
N ALA A 231 14.12 9.90 3.75
CA ALA A 231 13.00 10.35 2.93
C ALA A 231 12.31 11.60 3.50
N ARG A 232 12.23 11.72 4.84
CA ARG A 232 11.67 12.90 5.51
C ARG A 232 12.53 14.14 5.27
N ILE A 233 13.85 14.01 5.33
CA ILE A 233 14.81 15.08 5.03
C ILE A 233 14.70 15.49 3.57
N MET A 234 14.69 14.53 2.63
CA MET A 234 14.51 14.80 1.20
C MET A 234 13.21 15.57 0.93
N LYS A 235 12.09 15.18 1.56
CA LYS A 235 10.80 15.87 1.43
C LYS A 235 10.87 17.31 1.95
N ARG A 236 11.59 17.56 3.04
CA ARG A 236 11.80 18.92 3.60
C ARG A 236 12.61 19.78 2.64
N ASN A 237 13.69 19.24 2.08
CA ASN A 237 14.59 19.96 1.18
C ASN A 237 13.92 20.29 -0.16
N PHE A 238 13.15 19.35 -0.74
CA PHE A 238 12.40 19.63 -1.97
C PHE A 238 11.32 20.71 -1.79
N ARG A 239 10.58 20.69 -0.67
CA ARG A 239 9.60 21.77 -0.36
C ARG A 239 10.25 23.13 -0.18
N ARG A 240 11.53 23.18 0.22
CA ARG A 240 12.30 24.43 0.23
C ARG A 240 12.62 24.84 -1.20
N TRP A 241 13.18 23.92 -2.01
CA TRP A 241 13.57 24.17 -3.39
C TRP A 241 12.39 24.62 -4.29
N ALA A 242 11.26 23.92 -4.26
CA ALA A 242 10.05 24.29 -5.01
C ALA A 242 9.47 25.65 -4.56
N ARG A 243 9.67 26.05 -3.30
CA ARG A 243 9.32 27.40 -2.83
C ARG A 243 10.26 28.46 -3.41
N TYR A 244 11.56 28.19 -3.46
CA TYR A 244 12.53 29.09 -4.09
C TYR A 244 12.24 29.28 -5.59
N GLU A 245 11.97 28.20 -6.32
CA GLU A 245 11.65 28.25 -7.75
C GLU A 245 10.36 29.06 -8.01
N ALA A 246 9.32 28.87 -7.21
CA ALA A 246 8.08 29.67 -7.30
C ALA A 246 8.31 31.16 -6.97
N ILE A 247 9.22 31.49 -6.05
CA ILE A 247 9.62 32.88 -5.76
C ILE A 247 10.35 33.47 -6.96
N LEU A 248 11.33 32.76 -7.53
CA LEU A 248 12.10 33.21 -8.69
C LEU A 248 11.22 33.43 -9.93
N LEU A 249 10.28 32.52 -10.20
CA LEU A 249 9.32 32.65 -11.31
C LEU A 249 8.34 33.82 -11.12
N LYS A 250 8.01 34.18 -9.87
CA LYS A 250 7.22 35.38 -9.57
C LYS A 250 8.04 36.66 -9.69
N ALA A 251 9.33 36.62 -9.36
CA ALA A 251 10.23 37.77 -9.47
C ALA A 251 10.65 38.05 -10.94
N ALA A 252 10.56 37.05 -11.81
CA ALA A 252 10.85 37.16 -13.24
C ALA A 252 9.64 37.60 -14.11
N LYS A 253 8.47 37.82 -13.50
CA LYS A 253 7.26 38.37 -14.14
C LYS A 253 7.05 39.81 -13.69
#